data_AF-A0A7S0CW24-F1
#
_entry.id   AF-A0A7S0CW24-F1
#
_cell.length_a   1.000
_cell.length_b   1.000
_cell.length_c   1.000
_cell.angle_alpha   90.00
_cell.angle_beta   90.00
_cell.angle_gamma   90.00
#
_symmetry.space_group_name_H-M   'P 1'
#
loop_
_entity.id
_entity.type
_entity.pdbx_description
1 polymer ?
#
loop_
_entity_poly.entity_id
_entity_poly.type
_entity_poly.pdbx_seq_one_letter_code
_entity_poly.pdbx_strand_id
1 'polypeptide(L)'
;DKMEFYHHALELDLVDHAAVYYGKCADTWLREDSSAEYLRKCEKALEAERKRVQAYLQDQTMKPLTRRIYNATLGKHQIAMLEKKSGLAYLLEEKDYDSLRRMYKLYRSYPKDLQPIADIFQREITRDGRETLKNHENKKQDKNNLILQLLKLHKKYHNFTVTCFERHQVFQKAVRNAFESFLNQTDNVSKLLATYVHSVLHKGTRETNPKEQLEQAVFLYSFIRDKDIFDHAYQATARSHLRLPLPPTSYLCSLRALDYPQNPFCHPS
;
A
#
# COMPACT_ATOMS: atom_id res chain seq x y z
N ASP A 1 13.56 38.34 -29.75
CA ASP A 1 12.25 38.48 -29.08
C ASP A 1 12.45 38.82 -27.60
N LYS A 2 11.56 39.59 -26.92
CA LYS A 2 11.76 39.95 -25.49
C LYS A 2 11.75 38.72 -24.58
N MET A 3 10.98 37.71 -24.95
CA MET A 3 10.87 36.45 -24.20
C MET A 3 12.08 35.53 -24.44
N GLU A 4 12.64 35.50 -25.64
CA GLU A 4 13.89 34.78 -25.91
C GLU A 4 15.06 35.35 -25.11
N PHE A 5 15.13 36.69 -25.00
CA PHE A 5 16.15 37.36 -24.21
C PHE A 5 16.03 37.01 -22.73
N TYR A 6 14.83 37.06 -22.15
CA TYR A 6 14.60 36.60 -20.76
C TYR A 6 15.01 35.14 -20.56
N HIS A 7 14.66 34.27 -21.50
CA HIS A 7 14.97 32.85 -21.42
C HIS A 7 16.49 32.60 -21.35
N HIS A 8 17.25 33.23 -22.26
CA HIS A 8 18.69 33.02 -22.38
C HIS A 8 19.51 33.81 -21.36
N ALA A 9 19.06 35.01 -20.98
CA ALA A 9 19.84 35.90 -20.12
C ALA A 9 19.59 35.69 -18.62
N LEU A 10 18.51 35.00 -18.23
CA LEU A 10 18.16 34.82 -16.82
C LEU A 10 17.62 33.43 -16.50
N GLU A 11 16.61 32.96 -17.24
CA GLU A 11 15.85 31.76 -16.85
C GLU A 11 16.71 30.50 -16.79
N LEU A 12 17.55 30.26 -17.80
CA LEU A 12 18.44 29.09 -17.85
C LEU A 12 19.42 29.07 -16.67
N ASP A 13 20.15 30.17 -16.47
CA ASP A 13 21.14 30.30 -15.39
C ASP A 13 20.49 30.21 -14.01
N LEU A 14 19.33 30.85 -13.82
CA LEU A 14 18.58 30.79 -12.58
C LEU A 14 18.16 29.36 -12.24
N VAL A 15 17.61 28.63 -13.21
CA VAL A 15 17.12 27.26 -13.03
C VAL A 15 18.28 26.31 -12.68
N ASP A 16 19.42 26.43 -13.36
CA ASP A 16 20.59 25.59 -13.07
C ASP A 16 21.26 25.97 -11.75
N HIS A 17 21.39 27.26 -11.42
CA HIS A 17 21.91 27.69 -10.12
C HIS A 17 21.02 27.21 -8.96
N ALA A 18 19.70 27.32 -9.10
CA ALA A 18 18.76 26.81 -8.12
C ALA A 18 18.90 25.29 -7.95
N ALA A 19 19.05 24.54 -9.04
CA ALA A 19 19.24 23.10 -8.99
C ALA A 19 20.52 22.70 -8.26
N VAL A 20 21.63 23.40 -8.51
CA VAL A 20 22.92 23.16 -7.85
C VAL A 20 22.82 23.50 -6.36
N TYR A 21 22.20 24.63 -6.01
CA TYR A 21 21.99 25.03 -4.63
C TYR A 21 21.16 24.00 -3.85
N TYR A 22 19.97 23.66 -4.37
CA TYR A 22 19.08 22.71 -3.71
C TYR A 22 19.62 21.28 -3.73
N GLY A 23 20.42 20.91 -4.73
CA GLY A 23 21.14 19.64 -4.73
C GLY A 23 22.12 19.51 -3.55
N LYS A 24 22.93 20.55 -3.32
CA LYS A 24 23.84 20.59 -2.14
C LYS A 24 23.07 20.57 -0.82
N CYS A 25 21.97 21.31 -0.74
CA CYS A 25 21.10 21.28 0.43
C CYS A 25 20.51 19.88 0.67
N ALA A 26 20.01 19.22 -0.38
CA ALA A 26 19.48 17.87 -0.30
C ALA A 26 20.52 16.85 0.16
N ASP A 27 21.77 16.93 -0.33
CA ASP A 27 22.87 16.08 0.13
C ASP A 27 23.16 16.24 1.63
N THR A 28 23.07 17.48 2.15
CA THR A 28 23.22 17.75 3.59
C THR A 28 22.03 17.25 4.38
N TRP A 29 20.80 17.58 3.95
CA TRP A 29 19.57 17.16 4.63
C TRP A 29 19.44 15.63 4.67
N LEU A 30 19.82 14.94 3.60
CA LEU A 30 19.76 13.49 3.53
C LEU A 30 20.70 12.83 4.55
N ARG A 31 21.85 13.44 4.85
CA ARG A 31 22.81 12.95 5.84
C ARG A 31 22.34 13.22 7.26
N GLU A 32 21.93 14.46 7.53
CA GLU A 32 21.71 14.95 8.90
C GLU A 32 20.27 14.73 9.40
N ASP A 33 19.25 14.85 8.54
CA ASP A 33 17.86 14.87 8.96
C ASP A 33 17.19 13.48 8.91
N SER A 34 16.05 13.33 9.60
CA SER A 34 15.14 12.19 9.40
C SER A 34 14.43 12.28 8.05
N SER A 35 13.93 11.17 7.50
CA SER A 35 13.21 11.21 6.22
C SER A 35 11.95 12.09 6.28
N ALA A 36 11.26 12.17 7.42
CA ALA A 36 10.13 13.07 7.64
C ALA A 36 10.53 14.55 7.54
N GLU A 37 11.62 14.94 8.21
CA GLU A 37 12.11 16.32 8.20
C GLU A 37 12.71 16.70 6.84
N TYR A 38 13.40 15.77 6.18
CA TYR A 38 13.86 15.92 4.81
C TYR A 38 12.70 16.26 3.85
N LEU A 39 11.61 15.49 3.90
CA LEU A 39 10.42 15.75 3.08
C LEU A 39 9.80 17.13 3.38
N ARG A 40 9.80 17.54 4.65
CA ARG A 40 9.32 18.87 5.06
C ARG A 40 10.18 20.00 4.50
N LYS A 41 11.52 19.83 4.50
CA LYS A 41 12.44 20.81 3.91
C LYS A 41 12.30 20.88 2.40
N CYS A 42 12.13 19.75 1.71
CA CYS A 42 11.84 19.71 0.28
C CYS A 42 10.51 20.42 -0.08
N GLU A 43 9.44 20.18 0.69
CA GLU A 43 8.16 20.88 0.51
C GLU A 43 8.31 22.40 0.69
N LYS A 44 8.99 22.83 1.76
CA LYS A 44 9.25 24.25 2.02
C LYS A 44 10.09 24.90 0.91
N ALA A 45 11.10 24.20 0.40
CA ALA A 45 11.94 24.67 -0.69
C ALA A 45 11.13 24.90 -1.97
N LEU A 46 10.32 23.92 -2.38
CA LEU A 46 9.48 24.03 -3.57
C LEU A 46 8.45 25.15 -3.42
N GLU A 47 7.84 25.30 -2.24
CA GLU A 47 6.86 26.35 -1.99
C GLU A 47 7.49 27.75 -1.93
N ALA A 48 8.70 27.88 -1.38
CA ALA A 48 9.44 29.13 -1.39
C ALA A 48 9.74 29.60 -2.82
N GLU A 49 10.14 28.69 -3.71
CA GLU A 49 10.40 29.03 -5.11
C GLU A 49 9.13 29.36 -5.90
N ARG A 50 8.02 28.66 -5.62
CA ARG A 50 6.71 29.04 -6.19
C ARG A 50 6.33 30.48 -5.82
N LYS A 51 6.52 30.87 -4.56
CA LYS A 51 6.25 32.24 -4.10
C LYS A 51 7.18 33.26 -4.75
N ARG A 52 8.46 32.92 -4.93
CA ARG A 52 9.42 33.79 -5.65
C ARG A 52 9.00 34.01 -7.09
N VAL A 53 8.57 32.94 -7.78
CA VAL A 53 8.11 33.07 -9.17
C VAL A 53 6.89 33.98 -9.25
N GLN A 54 5.89 33.77 -8.39
CA GLN A 54 4.68 34.61 -8.35
C GLN A 54 4.97 36.08 -7.99
N ALA A 55 6.01 36.34 -7.21
CA ALA A 55 6.31 37.68 -6.75
C ALA A 55 7.00 38.54 -7.82
N TYR A 56 7.91 37.96 -8.62
CA TYR A 56 8.76 38.78 -9.51
C TYR A 56 9.31 38.09 -10.77
N LEU A 57 8.97 36.83 -11.08
CA LEU A 57 9.40 36.15 -12.32
C LEU A 57 8.23 35.97 -13.30
N GLN A 58 8.55 35.59 -14.54
CA GLN A 58 7.54 35.23 -15.52
C GLN A 58 6.90 33.87 -15.15
N ASP A 59 5.58 33.75 -15.33
CA ASP A 59 4.82 32.54 -14.98
C ASP A 59 5.33 31.28 -15.70
N GLN A 60 5.90 31.43 -16.90
CA GLN A 60 6.48 30.34 -17.67
C GLN A 60 7.65 29.64 -16.94
N THR A 61 8.36 30.36 -16.07
CA THR A 61 9.50 29.85 -15.29
C THR A 61 9.09 28.92 -14.15
N MET A 62 7.82 28.93 -13.75
CA MET A 62 7.29 28.09 -12.68
C MET A 62 7.56 26.59 -12.91
N LYS A 63 7.21 26.10 -14.11
CA LYS A 63 7.33 24.68 -14.47
C LYS A 63 8.79 24.20 -14.58
N PRO A 64 9.68 24.85 -15.35
CA PRO A 64 11.07 24.39 -15.48
C PRO A 64 11.82 24.47 -14.15
N LEU A 65 11.64 25.54 -13.36
CA LEU A 65 12.29 25.70 -12.06
C LEU A 65 11.84 24.61 -11.07
N THR A 66 10.53 24.45 -10.88
CA THR A 66 9.97 23.44 -9.94
C THR A 66 10.42 22.03 -10.33
N ARG A 67 10.44 21.71 -11.63
CA ARG A 67 10.89 20.40 -12.13
C ARG A 67 12.37 20.16 -11.86
N ARG A 68 13.22 21.17 -12.10
CA ARG A 68 14.66 21.04 -11.91
C ARG A 68 15.00 20.85 -10.42
N ILE A 69 14.36 21.61 -9.54
CA ILE A 69 14.52 21.49 -8.09
C ILE A 69 14.00 20.16 -7.58
N TYR A 70 12.84 19.72 -8.07
CA TYR A 70 12.30 18.39 -7.76
C TYR A 70 13.31 17.28 -8.11
N ASN A 71 13.88 17.32 -9.32
CA ASN A 71 14.85 16.31 -9.75
C ASN A 71 16.13 16.33 -8.88
N ALA A 72 16.63 17.53 -8.57
CA ALA A 72 17.83 17.71 -7.75
C ALA A 72 17.65 17.28 -6.29
N THR A 73 16.45 17.45 -5.74
CA THR A 73 16.14 17.13 -4.35
C THR A 73 15.52 15.73 -4.22
N LEU A 74 14.33 15.52 -4.74
CA LEU A 74 13.53 14.31 -4.51
C LEU A 74 13.86 13.17 -5.49
N GLY A 75 14.07 13.47 -6.77
CA GLY A 75 14.28 12.46 -7.81
C GLY A 75 15.59 11.69 -7.60
N LYS A 76 16.71 12.41 -7.54
CA LYS A 76 18.06 11.81 -7.36
C LYS A 76 18.19 11.02 -6.05
N HIS A 77 17.53 11.46 -4.99
CA HIS A 77 17.70 10.91 -3.64
C HIS A 77 16.59 9.95 -3.21
N GLN A 78 15.64 9.64 -4.10
CA GLN A 78 14.43 8.91 -3.74
C GLN A 78 14.71 7.59 -3.03
N ILE A 79 15.43 6.67 -3.67
CA ILE A 79 15.69 5.32 -3.13
C ILE A 79 16.45 5.42 -1.80
N ALA A 80 17.48 6.25 -1.75
CA ALA A 80 18.28 6.46 -0.54
C ALA A 80 17.46 7.01 0.64
N MET A 81 16.50 7.90 0.38
CA MET A 81 15.61 8.45 1.39
C MET A 81 14.56 7.42 1.87
N LEU A 82 14.04 6.61 0.95
CA LEU A 82 13.04 5.59 1.26
C LEU A 82 13.62 4.39 2.04
N GLU A 83 14.86 3.99 1.74
CA GLU A 83 15.53 2.85 2.38
C GLU A 83 16.31 3.22 3.65
N LYS A 84 16.33 4.49 4.04
CA LYS A 84 16.92 4.94 5.30
C LYS A 84 16.23 4.25 6.49
N LYS A 85 16.93 4.14 7.62
CA LYS A 85 16.35 3.61 8.87
C LYS A 85 15.08 4.35 9.32
N SER A 86 14.98 5.65 9.03
CA SER A 86 13.80 6.49 9.28
C SER A 86 12.90 6.66 8.04
N GLY A 87 13.12 5.85 7.00
CA GLY A 87 12.42 5.89 5.72
C GLY A 87 11.04 5.25 5.76
N LEU A 88 10.59 4.71 4.62
CA LEU A 88 9.20 4.28 4.44
C LEU A 88 8.77 3.20 5.45
N ALA A 89 9.66 2.23 5.73
CA ALA A 89 9.43 1.17 6.70
C ALA A 89 9.06 1.73 8.08
N TYR A 90 9.87 2.67 8.59
CA TYR A 90 9.70 3.30 9.89
C TYR A 90 8.42 4.15 9.95
N LEU A 91 8.14 4.93 8.90
CA LEU A 91 6.92 5.75 8.84
C LEU A 91 5.63 4.90 8.87
N LEU A 92 5.65 3.69 8.29
CA LEU A 92 4.53 2.75 8.33
C LEU A 92 4.37 2.08 9.70
N GLU A 93 5.47 1.82 10.38
CA GLU A 93 5.49 1.22 11.72
C GLU A 93 4.98 2.19 12.78
N GLU A 94 5.51 3.42 12.79
CA GLU A 94 5.09 4.50 13.69
C GLU A 94 3.70 5.08 13.35
N LYS A 95 3.12 4.67 12.21
CA LYS A 95 1.85 5.20 11.68
C LYS A 95 1.88 6.72 11.53
N ASP A 96 2.98 7.27 11.04
CA ASP A 96 3.11 8.70 10.76
C ASP A 96 2.36 9.06 9.46
N TYR A 97 1.04 9.23 9.59
CA TYR A 97 0.16 9.55 8.47
C TYR A 97 0.49 10.89 7.80
N ASP A 98 1.00 11.88 8.55
CA ASP A 98 1.30 13.20 8.03
C ASP A 98 2.51 13.19 7.10
N SER A 99 3.58 12.53 7.52
CA SER A 99 4.78 12.38 6.68
C SER A 99 4.50 11.52 5.45
N LEU A 100 3.69 10.46 5.57
CA LEU A 100 3.26 9.63 4.43
C LEU A 100 2.41 10.42 3.43
N ARG A 101 1.46 11.24 3.91
CA ARG A 101 0.68 12.15 3.05
C ARG A 101 1.58 13.15 2.34
N ARG A 102 2.55 13.76 3.05
CA ARG A 102 3.50 14.70 2.46
C ARG A 102 4.34 14.04 1.37
N MET A 103 4.86 12.85 1.67
CA MET A 103 5.62 12.05 0.69
C MET A 103 4.79 11.83 -0.58
N TYR A 104 3.56 11.33 -0.44
CA TYR A 104 2.68 11.11 -1.58
C TYR A 104 2.42 12.39 -2.37
N LYS A 105 2.11 13.52 -1.71
CA LYS A 105 1.87 14.81 -2.35
C LYS A 105 3.07 15.31 -3.17
N LEU A 106 4.29 15.07 -2.69
CA LEU A 106 5.51 15.48 -3.39
C LEU A 106 5.74 14.63 -4.65
N TYR A 107 5.54 13.31 -4.56
CA TYR A 107 5.80 12.38 -5.67
C TYR A 107 4.61 12.23 -6.64
N ARG A 108 3.38 12.60 -6.29
CA ARG A 108 2.19 12.40 -7.15
C ARG A 108 2.27 13.12 -8.49
N SER A 109 3.06 14.19 -8.57
CA SER A 109 3.24 14.97 -9.80
C SER A 109 4.03 14.21 -10.86
N TYR A 110 4.75 13.15 -10.47
CA TYR A 110 5.60 12.34 -11.34
C TYR A 110 5.23 10.85 -11.19
N PRO A 111 4.33 10.33 -12.05
CA PRO A 111 3.81 8.96 -11.90
C PRO A 111 4.88 7.86 -11.87
N LYS A 112 5.99 8.07 -12.57
CA LYS A 112 7.12 7.12 -12.61
C LYS A 112 7.77 6.94 -11.23
N ASP A 113 7.77 7.99 -10.42
CA ASP A 113 8.41 8.00 -9.11
C ASP A 113 7.49 7.41 -8.03
N LEU A 114 6.21 7.17 -8.32
CA LEU A 114 5.33 6.45 -7.39
C LEU A 114 5.62 4.94 -7.37
N GLN A 115 6.17 4.38 -8.44
CA GLN A 115 6.42 2.94 -8.54
C GLN A 115 7.44 2.45 -7.50
N PRO A 116 8.62 3.07 -7.33
CA PRO A 116 9.57 2.65 -6.30
C PRO A 116 9.01 2.69 -4.87
N ILE A 117 8.17 3.69 -4.58
CA ILE A 117 7.50 3.81 -3.26
C ILE A 117 6.54 2.64 -3.06
N ALA A 118 5.76 2.30 -4.10
CA ALA A 118 4.83 1.19 -4.05
C ALA A 118 5.53 -0.18 -3.96
N ASP A 119 6.70 -0.33 -4.59
CA ASP A 119 7.51 -1.56 -4.51
C ASP A 119 8.03 -1.77 -3.07
N ILE A 120 8.53 -0.71 -2.43
CA ILE A 120 8.94 -0.77 -1.01
C ILE A 120 7.72 -1.02 -0.13
N PHE A 121 6.59 -0.35 -0.38
CA PHE A 121 5.34 -0.58 0.34
C PHE A 121 4.89 -2.06 0.24
N GLN A 122 4.94 -2.65 -0.96
CA GLN A 122 4.65 -4.07 -1.18
C GLN A 122 5.60 -4.98 -0.40
N ARG A 123 6.90 -4.65 -0.38
CA ARG A 123 7.93 -5.38 0.38
C ARG A 123 7.64 -5.37 1.87
N GLU A 124 7.29 -4.22 2.44
CA GLU A 124 6.95 -4.09 3.86
C GLU A 124 5.70 -4.90 4.22
N ILE A 125 4.63 -4.85 3.40
CA ILE A 125 3.43 -5.67 3.61
C ILE A 125 3.77 -7.16 3.58
N THR A 126 4.60 -7.56 2.61
CA THR A 126 5.01 -8.95 2.45
C THR A 126 5.85 -9.42 3.65
N ARG A 127 6.70 -8.55 4.21
CA ARG A 127 7.47 -8.84 5.42
C ARG A 127 6.55 -9.06 6.63
N ASP A 128 5.68 -8.08 6.93
CA ASP A 128 4.74 -8.15 8.06
C ASP A 128 3.80 -9.38 7.92
N GLY A 129 3.35 -9.69 6.70
CA GLY A 129 2.52 -10.86 6.41
C GLY A 129 3.25 -12.19 6.68
N ARG A 130 4.48 -12.34 6.20
CA ARG A 130 5.30 -13.53 6.46
C ARG A 130 5.64 -13.70 7.93
N GLU A 131 5.92 -12.61 8.64
CA GLU A 131 6.17 -12.65 10.07
C GLU A 131 4.94 -13.12 10.84
N THR A 132 3.75 -12.63 10.45
CA THR A 132 2.47 -13.08 11.01
C THR A 132 2.26 -14.59 10.82
N LEU A 133 2.58 -15.12 9.62
CA LEU A 133 2.50 -16.56 9.35
C LEU A 133 3.48 -17.37 10.21
N LYS A 134 4.76 -16.97 10.26
CA LYS A 134 5.80 -17.67 11.05
C LYS A 134 5.49 -17.68 12.56
N ASN A 135 4.98 -16.57 13.08
CA ASN A 135 4.61 -16.46 14.49
C ASN A 135 3.49 -17.43 14.88
N HIS A 136 2.58 -17.72 13.95
CA HIS A 136 1.50 -18.70 14.17
C HIS A 136 2.02 -20.14 14.21
N GLU A 137 2.94 -20.50 13.29
CA GLU A 137 3.56 -21.83 13.26
C GLU A 137 4.30 -22.16 14.56
N ASN A 138 5.04 -21.19 15.11
CA ASN A 138 5.84 -21.38 16.32
C ASN A 138 5.00 -21.44 17.61
N LYS A 139 3.89 -20.69 17.70
CA LYS A 139 3.13 -20.54 18.94
C LYS A 139 2.01 -21.57 19.14
N LYS A 140 1.79 -22.49 18.18
CA LYS A 140 0.63 -23.42 18.16
C LYS A 140 -0.68 -22.71 18.57
N GLN A 141 -0.83 -21.45 18.18
CA GLN A 141 -1.98 -20.64 18.56
C GLN A 141 -3.24 -21.11 17.83
N ASP A 142 -4.40 -20.76 18.39
CA ASP A 142 -5.69 -21.05 17.77
C ASP A 142 -5.71 -20.68 16.28
N LYS A 143 -6.13 -21.63 15.45
CA LYS A 143 -6.21 -21.51 13.99
C LYS A 143 -7.03 -20.29 13.55
N ASN A 144 -8.07 -19.96 14.33
CA ASN A 144 -8.95 -18.82 14.07
C ASN A 144 -8.28 -17.47 14.32
N ASN A 145 -7.24 -17.41 15.16
CA ASN A 145 -6.51 -16.18 15.46
C ASN A 145 -5.70 -15.70 14.24
N LEU A 146 -5.14 -16.61 13.44
CA LEU A 146 -4.34 -16.24 12.27
C LEU A 146 -5.17 -15.48 11.22
N ILE A 147 -6.34 -16.02 10.85
CA ILE A 147 -7.21 -15.39 9.84
C ILE A 147 -7.62 -13.98 10.29
N LEU A 148 -7.97 -13.81 11.57
CA LEU A 148 -8.28 -12.49 12.14
C LEU A 148 -7.08 -11.54 12.11
N GLN A 149 -5.86 -12.03 12.38
CA GLN A 149 -4.64 -11.22 12.29
C GLN A 149 -4.35 -10.77 10.86
N LEU A 150 -4.51 -11.66 9.88
CA LEU A 150 -4.34 -11.34 8.45
C LEU A 150 -5.37 -10.29 7.98
N LEU A 151 -6.62 -10.39 8.45
CA LEU A 151 -7.66 -9.40 8.16
C LEU A 151 -7.35 -8.04 8.80
N LYS A 152 -6.86 -8.02 10.04
CA LYS A 152 -6.39 -6.79 10.70
C LYS A 152 -5.22 -6.17 9.94
N LEU A 153 -4.28 -6.99 9.47
CA LEU A 153 -3.15 -6.55 8.65
C LEU A 153 -3.63 -5.92 7.33
N HIS A 154 -4.60 -6.54 6.66
CA HIS A 154 -5.19 -5.98 5.45
C HIS A 154 -5.85 -4.63 5.73
N LYS A 155 -6.69 -4.55 6.78
CA LYS A 155 -7.34 -3.29 7.19
C LYS A 155 -6.32 -2.18 7.49
N LYS A 156 -5.19 -2.49 8.16
CA LYS A 156 -4.07 -1.55 8.41
C LYS A 156 -3.54 -0.96 7.10
N TYR A 157 -3.16 -1.79 6.13
CA TYR A 157 -2.56 -1.30 4.88
C TYR A 157 -3.55 -0.69 3.90
N HIS A 158 -4.79 -1.17 3.89
CA HIS A 158 -5.88 -0.52 3.18
C HIS A 158 -6.11 0.89 3.71
N ASN A 159 -6.09 1.09 5.04
CA ASN A 159 -6.22 2.41 5.65
C ASN A 159 -5.13 3.38 5.18
N PHE A 160 -3.87 2.95 5.09
CA PHE A 160 -2.80 3.79 4.52
C PHE A 160 -3.08 4.17 3.07
N THR A 161 -3.59 3.24 2.27
CA THR A 161 -3.91 3.51 0.86
C THR A 161 -5.04 4.53 0.70
N VAL A 162 -6.03 4.51 1.59
CA VAL A 162 -7.15 5.47 1.59
C VAL A 162 -6.73 6.83 2.15
N THR A 163 -6.03 6.85 3.29
CA THR A 163 -5.75 8.08 4.06
C THR A 163 -4.48 8.81 3.65
N CYS A 164 -3.45 8.08 3.19
CA CYS A 164 -2.16 8.67 2.80
C CYS A 164 -1.97 8.77 1.29
N PHE A 165 -2.46 7.78 0.54
CA PHE A 165 -2.18 7.63 -0.89
C PHE A 165 -3.36 7.94 -1.80
N GLU A 166 -4.40 8.62 -1.30
CA GLU A 166 -5.57 9.09 -2.08
C GLU A 166 -6.20 7.98 -2.95
N ARG A 167 -6.22 6.73 -2.46
CA ARG A 167 -6.70 5.53 -3.19
C ARG A 167 -5.97 5.26 -4.52
N HIS A 168 -4.74 5.73 -4.68
CA HIS A 168 -3.99 5.60 -5.93
C HIS A 168 -3.75 4.13 -6.31
N GLN A 169 -4.01 3.80 -7.58
CA GLN A 169 -4.12 2.42 -8.08
C GLN A 169 -2.84 1.60 -7.90
N VAL A 170 -1.67 2.24 -8.01
CA VAL A 170 -0.38 1.57 -7.84
C VAL A 170 -0.23 1.01 -6.41
N PHE A 171 -0.68 1.74 -5.39
CA PHE A 171 -0.64 1.27 -4.01
C PHE A 171 -1.71 0.21 -3.72
N GLN A 172 -2.91 0.33 -4.31
CA GLN A 172 -3.91 -0.74 -4.22
C GLN A 172 -3.40 -2.05 -4.83
N LYS A 173 -2.72 -1.95 -5.99
CA LYS A 173 -2.09 -3.10 -6.65
C LYS A 173 -0.96 -3.67 -5.78
N ALA A 174 -0.14 -2.82 -5.16
CA ALA A 174 0.90 -3.25 -4.23
C ALA A 174 0.32 -4.05 -3.04
N VAL A 175 -0.80 -3.62 -2.44
CA VAL A 175 -1.49 -4.39 -1.39
C VAL A 175 -1.94 -5.75 -1.92
N ARG A 176 -2.64 -5.78 -3.06
CA ARG A 176 -3.12 -7.04 -3.66
C ARG A 176 -1.96 -8.01 -3.94
N ASN A 177 -0.92 -7.53 -4.62
CA ASN A 177 0.26 -8.31 -4.97
C ASN A 177 0.98 -8.85 -3.73
N ALA A 178 1.10 -8.04 -2.67
CA ALA A 178 1.72 -8.49 -1.42
C ALA A 178 0.94 -9.65 -0.80
N PHE A 179 -0.38 -9.50 -0.66
CA PHE A 179 -1.25 -10.53 -0.09
C PHE A 179 -1.22 -11.81 -0.92
N GLU A 180 -1.33 -11.73 -2.25
CA GLU A 180 -1.16 -12.90 -3.11
C GLU A 180 0.23 -13.54 -2.94
N SER A 181 1.29 -12.74 -2.77
CA SER A 181 2.64 -13.25 -2.67
C SER A 181 2.86 -14.09 -1.42
N PHE A 182 2.44 -13.61 -0.23
CA PHE A 182 2.71 -14.33 1.02
C PHE A 182 1.65 -15.38 1.38
N LEU A 183 0.39 -15.22 0.96
CA LEU A 183 -0.65 -16.21 1.27
C LEU A 183 -0.49 -17.50 0.46
N ASN A 184 0.04 -17.42 -0.76
CA ASN A 184 0.21 -18.57 -1.65
C ASN A 184 1.59 -19.24 -1.54
N GLN A 185 2.34 -18.96 -0.48
CA GLN A 185 3.62 -19.64 -0.25
C GLN A 185 3.48 -21.01 0.42
N THR A 186 2.38 -21.22 1.14
CA THR A 186 2.11 -22.47 1.83
C THR A 186 0.64 -22.84 1.72
N ASP A 187 0.36 -24.12 1.50
CA ASP A 187 -0.99 -24.67 1.48
C ASP A 187 -1.71 -24.55 2.84
N ASN A 188 -0.97 -24.21 3.90
CA ASN A 188 -1.49 -24.09 5.26
C ASN A 188 -2.56 -22.99 5.35
N VAL A 189 -2.39 -21.87 4.65
CA VAL A 189 -3.34 -20.75 4.71
C VAL A 189 -4.71 -21.18 4.18
N SER A 190 -4.75 -21.88 3.04
CA SER A 190 -5.99 -22.41 2.44
C SER A 190 -6.70 -23.40 3.37
N LYS A 191 -5.95 -24.32 4.01
CA LYS A 191 -6.51 -25.28 4.98
C LYS A 191 -7.05 -24.60 6.24
N LEU A 192 -6.34 -23.58 6.73
CA LEU A 192 -6.75 -22.80 7.91
C LEU A 192 -7.99 -21.96 7.62
N LEU A 193 -8.08 -21.36 6.43
CA LEU A 193 -9.27 -20.62 6.00
C LEU A 193 -10.50 -21.53 5.90
N ALA A 194 -10.34 -22.74 5.35
CA ALA A 194 -11.42 -23.73 5.28
C ALA A 194 -11.93 -24.12 6.69
N THR A 195 -11.00 -24.32 7.63
CA THR A 195 -11.34 -24.62 9.03
C THR A 195 -12.04 -23.43 9.70
N TYR A 196 -11.57 -22.21 9.43
CA TYR A 196 -12.16 -20.97 9.96
C TYR A 196 -13.61 -20.80 9.49
N VAL A 197 -13.85 -20.87 8.18
CA VAL A 197 -15.21 -20.77 7.59
C VAL A 197 -16.14 -21.83 8.18
N HIS A 198 -15.66 -23.07 8.27
CA HIS A 198 -16.44 -24.14 8.90
C HIS A 198 -16.81 -23.81 10.36
N SER A 199 -15.85 -23.29 11.14
CA SER A 199 -16.09 -22.91 12.54
C SER A 199 -17.10 -21.77 12.69
N VAL A 200 -17.05 -20.76 11.81
CA VAL A 200 -17.99 -19.63 11.81
C VAL A 200 -19.41 -20.11 11.50
N LEU A 201 -19.57 -21.00 10.51
CA LEU A 201 -20.87 -21.53 10.11
C LEU A 201 -21.52 -22.44 11.16
N HIS A 202 -20.74 -23.23 11.90
CA HIS A 202 -21.29 -24.27 12.78
C HIS A 202 -21.31 -23.88 14.26
N LYS A 203 -20.32 -23.11 14.73
CA LYS A 203 -20.20 -22.80 16.16
C LYS A 203 -20.86 -21.48 16.54
N GLY A 204 -21.06 -20.57 15.59
CA GLY A 204 -21.47 -19.19 15.89
C GLY A 204 -20.44 -18.52 16.80
N THR A 205 -19.62 -17.62 16.28
CA THR A 205 -18.73 -16.83 17.13
C THR A 205 -19.58 -15.92 18.01
N ARG A 206 -19.38 -15.96 19.34
CA ARG A 206 -20.16 -15.17 20.31
C ARG A 206 -19.92 -13.65 20.22
N GLU A 207 -18.95 -13.22 19.41
CA GLU A 207 -18.37 -11.86 19.45
C GLU A 207 -18.61 -11.02 18.18
N THR A 208 -19.07 -11.60 17.06
CA THR A 208 -19.25 -10.85 15.81
C THR A 208 -20.36 -11.44 14.95
N ASN A 209 -21.00 -10.61 14.12
CA ASN A 209 -22.04 -11.08 13.22
C ASN A 209 -21.43 -12.11 12.24
N PRO A 210 -21.91 -13.37 12.21
CA PRO A 210 -21.31 -14.43 11.39
C PRO A 210 -21.30 -14.09 9.90
N LYS A 211 -22.24 -13.26 9.44
CA LYS A 211 -22.27 -12.74 8.07
C LYS A 211 -21.04 -11.90 7.74
N GLU A 212 -20.67 -10.98 8.62
CA GLU A 212 -19.51 -10.08 8.41
C GLU A 212 -18.20 -10.87 8.42
N GLN A 213 -18.09 -11.88 9.29
CA GLN A 213 -16.92 -12.76 9.31
C GLN A 213 -16.80 -13.60 8.04
N LEU A 214 -17.92 -14.06 7.49
CA LEU A 214 -17.94 -14.80 6.23
C LEU A 214 -17.56 -13.90 5.05
N GLU A 215 -18.06 -12.66 5.00
CA GLU A 215 -17.65 -11.67 3.98
C GLU A 215 -16.14 -11.39 4.04
N GLN A 216 -15.57 -11.27 5.25
CA GLN A 216 -14.14 -11.11 5.44
C GLN A 216 -13.35 -12.36 5.03
N ALA A 217 -13.88 -13.57 5.27
CA ALA A 217 -13.26 -14.81 4.82
C ALA A 217 -13.28 -14.95 3.29
N VAL A 218 -14.39 -14.59 2.64
CA VAL A 218 -14.51 -14.52 1.18
C VAL A 218 -13.51 -13.52 0.59
N PHE A 219 -13.34 -12.38 1.26
CA PHE A 219 -12.32 -11.42 0.88
C PHE A 219 -10.91 -12.02 0.90
N LEU A 220 -10.53 -12.75 1.97
CA LEU A 220 -9.22 -13.40 2.03
C LEU A 220 -9.08 -14.54 1.00
N TYR A 221 -10.15 -15.29 0.77
CA TYR A 221 -10.22 -16.35 -0.24
C TYR A 221 -9.95 -15.82 -1.65
N SER A 222 -10.31 -14.57 -1.96
CA SER A 222 -10.06 -13.95 -3.27
C SER A 222 -8.57 -13.83 -3.64
N PHE A 223 -7.66 -13.89 -2.65
CA PHE A 223 -6.21 -13.87 -2.87
C PHE A 223 -5.58 -15.26 -3.01
N ILE A 224 -6.34 -16.34 -2.76
CA ILE A 224 -5.85 -17.72 -2.84
C ILE A 224 -5.92 -18.19 -4.29
N ARG A 225 -4.81 -18.74 -4.80
CA ARG A 225 -4.72 -19.31 -6.16
C ARG A 225 -5.29 -20.71 -6.24
N ASP A 226 -4.84 -21.58 -5.33
CA ASP A 226 -5.17 -23.02 -5.34
C ASP A 226 -6.48 -23.28 -4.58
N LYS A 227 -7.60 -22.96 -5.25
CA LYS A 227 -8.97 -23.08 -4.73
C LYS A 227 -9.37 -24.53 -4.46
N ASP A 228 -8.81 -25.47 -5.21
CA ASP A 228 -8.99 -26.91 -5.06
C ASP A 228 -8.46 -27.44 -3.72
N ILE A 229 -7.32 -26.92 -3.24
CA ILE A 229 -6.78 -27.25 -1.91
C ILE A 229 -7.73 -26.80 -0.80
N PHE A 230 -8.29 -25.59 -0.94
CA PHE A 230 -9.31 -25.09 -0.02
C PHE A 230 -10.56 -25.97 -0.04
N ASP A 231 -11.08 -26.29 -1.22
CA ASP A 231 -12.30 -27.08 -1.38
C ASP A 231 -12.14 -28.48 -0.77
N HIS A 232 -11.01 -29.14 -1.04
CA HIS A 232 -10.70 -30.45 -0.47
C HIS A 232 -10.60 -30.38 1.06
N ALA A 233 -9.91 -29.37 1.60
CA ALA A 233 -9.79 -29.18 3.05
C ALA A 233 -11.13 -28.86 3.72
N TYR A 234 -11.97 -28.05 3.07
CA TYR A 234 -13.31 -27.71 3.54
C TYR A 234 -14.22 -28.94 3.55
N GLN A 235 -14.24 -29.71 2.47
CA GLN A 235 -14.99 -30.97 2.39
C GLN A 235 -14.52 -31.98 3.45
N ALA A 236 -13.22 -32.11 3.66
CA ALA A 236 -12.67 -33.00 4.69
C ALA A 236 -13.10 -32.57 6.11
N THR A 237 -13.09 -31.26 6.38
CA THR A 237 -13.51 -30.71 7.68
C THR A 237 -15.02 -30.86 7.88
N ALA A 238 -15.83 -30.66 6.84
CA ALA A 238 -17.26 -30.89 6.90
C ALA A 238 -17.59 -32.38 7.12
N ARG A 239 -16.92 -33.28 6.39
CA ARG A 239 -17.11 -34.74 6.49
C ARG A 239 -16.78 -35.29 7.88
N SER A 240 -15.78 -34.74 8.56
CA SER A 240 -15.41 -35.18 9.91
C SER A 240 -16.46 -34.79 10.96
N HIS A 241 -17.21 -33.69 10.76
CA HIS A 241 -18.39 -33.32 11.58
C HIS A 241 -19.67 -34.06 11.18
N LEU A 242 -19.78 -34.49 9.92
CA LEU A 242 -20.90 -35.28 9.37
C LEU A 242 -21.05 -36.71 9.87
N ARG A 243 -20.23 -37.14 10.84
CA ARG A 243 -20.49 -38.36 11.62
C ARG A 243 -21.63 -38.18 12.66
N LEU A 244 -22.39 -37.08 12.56
CA LEU A 244 -23.75 -36.89 13.07
C LEU A 244 -24.64 -36.38 11.92
N PRO A 245 -25.92 -36.78 11.85
CA PRO A 245 -26.73 -36.74 10.62
C PRO A 245 -27.01 -35.31 10.13
N LEU A 246 -26.80 -35.06 8.84
CA LEU A 246 -27.08 -33.76 8.21
C LEU A 246 -28.58 -33.52 7.96
N PRO A 247 -29.04 -32.26 8.08
CA PRO A 247 -30.23 -31.78 7.39
C PRO A 247 -29.92 -31.37 5.93
N PRO A 248 -30.95 -31.29 5.06
CA PRO A 248 -30.79 -31.33 3.60
C PRO A 248 -30.16 -30.06 2.99
N THR A 249 -29.05 -30.28 2.29
CA THR A 249 -28.50 -29.73 1.02
C THR A 249 -29.01 -28.42 0.37
N SER A 250 -29.71 -27.50 1.03
CA SER A 250 -30.19 -26.26 0.38
C SER A 250 -29.20 -25.08 0.43
N TYR A 251 -28.25 -25.04 1.39
CA TYR A 251 -27.40 -23.86 1.61
C TYR A 251 -26.08 -23.82 0.81
N LEU A 252 -25.65 -24.94 0.21
CA LEU A 252 -24.43 -24.97 -0.61
C LEU A 252 -24.65 -24.44 -2.03
N CYS A 253 -25.89 -24.40 -2.53
CA CYS A 253 -26.21 -23.77 -3.82
C CYS A 253 -26.01 -22.25 -3.79
N SER A 254 -26.14 -21.59 -2.63
CA SER A 254 -25.97 -20.14 -2.49
C SER A 254 -24.52 -19.65 -2.57
N LEU A 255 -23.52 -20.52 -2.35
CA LEU A 255 -22.09 -20.15 -2.48
C LEU A 255 -21.58 -20.27 -3.93
N ARG A 256 -22.20 -21.15 -4.74
CA ARG A 256 -21.95 -21.22 -6.19
C ARG A 256 -22.65 -20.11 -6.99
N ALA A 257 -23.61 -19.42 -6.40
CA ALA A 257 -24.38 -18.36 -7.05
C ALA A 257 -23.79 -16.95 -6.88
N LEU A 258 -22.60 -16.82 -6.28
CA LEU A 258 -21.87 -15.55 -6.16
C LEU A 258 -20.72 -15.40 -7.16
N ASP A 259 -20.77 -16.16 -8.27
CA ASP A 259 -20.06 -15.78 -9.48
C ASP A 259 -20.76 -14.56 -10.10
N TYR A 260 -20.23 -13.38 -9.77
CA TYR A 260 -20.51 -12.05 -10.33
C TYR A 260 -21.90 -11.43 -10.08
N PRO A 261 -21.91 -10.20 -9.56
CA PRO A 261 -22.16 -9.09 -10.47
C PRO A 261 -21.06 -8.03 -10.42
N GLN A 262 -20.64 -7.63 -11.63
CA GLN A 262 -20.15 -6.31 -12.05
C GLN A 262 -19.54 -5.39 -10.96
N ASN A 263 -18.21 -5.38 -10.97
CA ASN A 263 -17.35 -4.20 -10.90
C ASN A 263 -18.07 -2.83 -10.92
N PRO A 264 -18.03 -2.01 -9.84
CA PRO A 264 -18.48 -0.62 -9.89
C PRO A 264 -17.35 0.38 -10.25
N PHE A 265 -16.16 -0.05 -10.68
CA PHE A 265 -15.03 0.85 -10.98
C PHE A 265 -14.54 0.85 -12.43
N CYS A 266 -15.35 0.38 -13.38
CA CYS A 266 -15.10 0.62 -14.81
C CYS A 266 -16.19 1.52 -15.40
N HIS A 267 -15.90 2.82 -15.51
CA HIS A 267 -16.54 3.65 -16.53
C HIS A 267 -15.72 3.54 -17.83
N PRO A 268 -16.38 3.38 -18.99
CA PRO A 268 -15.70 3.33 -20.27
C PRO A 268 -15.41 4.74 -20.80
N SER A 269 -14.21 4.87 -21.36
CA SER A 269 -13.74 5.86 -22.34
C SER A 269 -13.90 7.34 -22.04
#